data_AF-A0A2V8YA60-F1
#
_entry.id   AF-A0A2V8YA60-F1
#
_cell.length_a   1.000
_cell.length_b   1.000
_cell.length_c   1.000
_cell.angle_alpha   90.00
_cell.angle_beta   90.00
_cell.angle_gamma   90.00
#
_symmetry.space_group_name_H-M   'P 1'
#
loop_
_entity.id
_entity.type
_entity.pdbx_description
1 polymer ?
#
loop_
_entity_poly.entity_id
_entity_poly.type
_entity_poly.pdbx_seq_one_letter_code
_entity_poly.pdbx_strand_id
1 'polypeptide(L)'
;MNRRDFLQSGGIVSVSLAFAKAGRLFSQVTTVDLWRTFEVTTRVEVLKTSGTTHIWVPAALLTETPFQKTIANTFNAEGGTAKLLESKTGALGIIAAEFPAEVRPVLTVTSRIATKNCAVDLTARGTAPKEGRAELEHFLRPTKLLPTDGIVKATAS
;
A
#
# COMPACT_ATOMS: atom_id res chain seq x y z
N MET A 1 18.86 16.07 -59.37
CA MET A 1 19.34 15.28 -58.21
C MET A 1 18.14 14.93 -57.36
N ASN A 2 17.80 13.64 -57.28
CA ASN A 2 16.50 13.16 -56.82
C ASN A 2 16.59 12.72 -55.34
N ARG A 3 15.99 13.50 -54.45
CA ARG A 3 15.99 13.29 -52.98
C ARG A 3 15.46 11.92 -52.52
N ARG A 4 14.70 11.21 -53.38
CA ARG A 4 14.18 9.87 -53.09
C ARG A 4 15.20 8.75 -53.30
N ASP A 5 16.09 8.90 -54.28
CA ASP A 5 17.08 7.85 -54.59
C ASP A 5 18.22 7.83 -53.55
N PHE A 6 18.51 8.99 -52.95
CA PHE A 6 19.52 9.13 -51.88
C PHE A 6 19.09 8.47 -50.56
N LEU A 7 17.79 8.44 -50.25
CA LEU A 7 17.28 7.79 -49.03
C LEU A 7 17.14 6.27 -49.16
N GLN A 8 17.11 5.73 -50.39
CA GLN A 8 17.04 4.29 -50.62
C GLN A 8 18.42 3.60 -50.60
N SER A 9 19.52 4.34 -50.73
CA SER A 9 20.87 3.77 -50.86
C SER A 9 21.70 3.79 -49.57
N GLY A 10 21.14 4.23 -48.44
CA GLY A 10 21.82 4.33 -47.13
C GLY A 10 21.57 3.15 -46.18
N GLY A 11 21.49 1.92 -46.68
CA GLY A 11 21.20 0.73 -45.88
C GLY A 11 22.44 -0.02 -45.37
N ILE A 12 22.47 -0.25 -44.04
CA ILE A 12 23.13 -1.35 -43.29
C ILE A 12 24.55 -1.06 -42.75
N VAL A 13 24.68 -1.18 -41.41
CA VAL A 13 25.85 -1.51 -40.53
C VAL A 13 25.75 -0.60 -39.29
N SER A 14 25.02 -0.90 -38.20
CA SER A 14 25.29 -1.94 -37.20
C SER A 14 24.17 -1.93 -36.14
N VAL A 15 23.26 -2.90 -36.15
CA VAL A 15 22.31 -3.12 -35.04
C VAL A 15 22.44 -4.57 -34.61
N SER A 16 23.52 -4.90 -33.91
CA SER A 16 23.72 -6.29 -33.46
C SER A 16 24.35 -6.47 -32.08
N LEU A 17 24.65 -5.41 -31.32
CA LEU A 17 25.26 -5.58 -29.98
C LEU A 17 24.66 -4.75 -28.84
N ALA A 18 23.59 -3.97 -29.08
CA ALA A 18 22.91 -3.23 -28.00
C ALA A 18 21.77 -4.01 -27.33
N PHE A 19 21.55 -5.27 -27.69
CA PHE A 19 20.79 -6.23 -26.88
C PHE A 19 21.76 -7.14 -26.09
N ALA A 20 22.85 -6.57 -25.57
CA ALA A 20 23.47 -7.15 -24.41
C ALA A 20 22.36 -7.27 -23.37
N LYS A 21 21.99 -8.52 -23.05
CA LYS A 21 21.00 -8.89 -22.04
C LYS A 21 20.94 -7.78 -21.01
N ALA A 22 19.91 -6.94 -21.07
CA ALA A 22 19.56 -6.09 -19.96
C ALA A 22 19.23 -7.07 -18.86
N GLY A 23 20.27 -7.48 -18.12
CA GLY A 23 20.16 -8.34 -16.96
C GLY A 23 19.12 -7.65 -16.13
N ARG A 24 17.99 -8.31 -15.98
CA ARG A 24 16.86 -7.79 -15.23
C ARG A 24 17.44 -7.28 -13.92
N LEU A 25 17.48 -5.97 -13.73
CA LEU A 25 17.81 -5.33 -12.45
C LEU A 25 16.65 -5.50 -11.47
N PHE A 26 15.94 -6.62 -11.57
CA PHE A 26 15.01 -7.06 -10.57
C PHE A 26 15.81 -7.91 -9.61
N SER A 27 15.81 -7.51 -8.34
CA SER A 27 16.36 -8.29 -7.24
C SER A 27 15.95 -9.76 -7.42
N GLN A 28 16.94 -10.66 -7.55
CA GLN A 28 16.72 -12.09 -7.34
C GLN A 28 16.40 -12.28 -5.85
N VAL A 29 15.15 -11.99 -5.46
CA VAL A 29 14.66 -12.35 -4.15
C VAL A 29 14.49 -13.87 -4.18
N THR A 30 15.48 -14.60 -3.71
CA THR A 30 15.23 -15.94 -3.19
C THR A 30 14.26 -15.75 -2.04
N THR A 31 12.98 -16.09 -2.24
CA THR A 31 11.97 -16.03 -1.17
C THR A 31 12.28 -17.13 -0.17
N VAL A 32 13.29 -16.90 0.68
CA VAL A 32 13.39 -17.61 1.94
C VAL A 32 12.12 -17.25 2.70
N ASP A 33 11.36 -18.24 3.18
CA ASP A 33 10.12 -18.05 3.97
C ASP A 33 10.46 -17.52 5.37
N LEU A 34 11.18 -16.40 5.41
CA LEU A 34 11.69 -15.78 6.61
C LEU A 34 10.72 -14.68 7.02
N TRP A 35 9.92 -14.98 8.03
CA TRP A 35 9.11 -13.99 8.74
C TRP A 35 10.02 -13.12 9.60
N ARG A 36 9.86 -11.80 9.49
CA ARG A 36 10.55 -10.81 10.32
C ARG A 36 9.52 -10.10 11.19
N THR A 37 9.81 -10.02 12.48
CA THR A 37 8.93 -9.35 13.44
C THR A 37 9.44 -7.93 13.68
N PHE A 38 8.51 -6.99 13.62
CA PHE A 38 8.74 -5.57 13.87
C PHE A 38 7.79 -5.08 14.95
N GLU A 39 8.25 -4.10 15.70
CA GLU A 39 7.43 -3.31 16.60
C GLU A 39 7.41 -1.86 16.10
N VAL A 40 6.21 -1.32 15.91
CA VAL A 40 5.98 0.01 15.39
C VAL A 40 5.22 0.81 16.45
N THR A 41 5.85 1.85 16.98
CA THR A 41 5.22 2.74 17.97
C THR A 41 4.92 4.09 17.34
N THR A 42 3.65 4.48 17.38
CA THR A 42 3.15 5.79 16.94
C THR A 42 2.71 6.58 18.16
N ARG A 43 3.33 7.73 18.42
CA ARG A 43 2.91 8.67 19.46
C ARG A 43 2.33 9.93 18.82
N VAL A 44 1.12 10.29 19.22
CA VAL A 44 0.42 11.49 18.76
C VAL A 44 0.14 12.38 19.95
N GLU A 45 0.53 13.64 19.85
CA GLU A 45 0.29 14.67 20.86
C GLU A 45 -0.31 15.92 20.18
N VAL A 46 -1.47 16.39 20.67
CA VAL A 46 -2.09 17.62 20.16
C VAL A 46 -1.73 18.77 21.09
N LEU A 47 -0.92 19.71 20.58
CA LEU A 47 -0.35 20.80 21.37
C LEU A 47 -1.33 21.95 21.64
N LYS A 48 -2.28 22.19 20.74
CA LYS A 48 -3.28 23.25 20.84
C LYS A 48 -4.67 22.62 20.81
N THR A 49 -5.23 22.39 21.98
CA THR A 49 -6.57 21.82 22.14
C THR A 49 -7.63 22.90 22.29
N SER A 50 -8.84 22.58 21.87
CA SER A 50 -10.03 23.40 22.07
C SER A 50 -11.21 22.47 22.35
N GLY A 51 -11.58 22.34 23.62
CA GLY A 51 -12.60 21.40 24.07
C GLY A 51 -12.15 19.95 24.00
N THR A 52 -13.12 19.03 23.90
CA THR A 52 -12.89 17.59 23.80
C THR A 52 -12.11 17.26 22.52
N THR A 53 -10.99 16.56 22.67
CA THR A 53 -10.11 16.20 21.55
C THR A 53 -10.28 14.74 21.17
N HIS A 54 -10.45 14.47 19.88
CA HIS A 54 -10.53 13.10 19.35
C HIS A 54 -9.29 12.83 18.48
N ILE A 55 -8.70 11.66 18.67
CA ILE A 55 -7.55 11.20 17.88
C ILE A 55 -7.88 9.84 17.26
N TRP A 56 -7.66 9.70 15.96
CA TRP A 56 -7.79 8.43 15.23
C TRP A 56 -6.46 8.03 14.64
N VAL A 57 -5.97 6.83 15.01
CA VAL A 57 -4.71 6.27 14.52
C VAL A 57 -4.98 4.91 13.90
N PRO A 58 -4.46 4.62 12.69
CA PRO A 58 -4.58 3.29 12.10
C PRO A 58 -3.94 2.22 12.98
N ALA A 59 -4.64 1.10 13.18
CA ALA A 59 -4.06 -0.11 13.73
C ALA A 59 -3.34 -0.88 12.60
N ALA A 60 -2.48 -1.83 12.97
CA ALA A 60 -2.05 -2.85 12.01
C ALA A 60 -3.26 -3.67 11.52
N LEU A 61 -3.15 -4.24 10.31
CA LEU A 61 -4.20 -5.01 9.66
C LEU A 61 -4.83 -6.03 10.61
N LEU A 62 -6.15 -6.08 10.68
CA LEU A 62 -6.86 -7.00 11.58
C LEU A 62 -6.94 -8.42 11.01
N THR A 63 -6.91 -8.54 9.68
CA THR A 63 -6.92 -9.83 8.98
C THR A 63 -5.51 -10.18 8.52
N GLU A 64 -5.11 -11.43 8.78
CA GLU A 64 -3.84 -11.95 8.27
C GLU A 64 -3.87 -12.02 6.74
N THR A 65 -2.72 -11.69 6.14
CA THR A 65 -2.49 -11.84 4.71
C THR A 65 -1.36 -12.85 4.49
N PRO A 66 -1.17 -13.34 3.26
CA PRO A 66 -0.05 -14.23 2.98
C PRO A 66 1.32 -13.63 3.33
N PHE A 67 1.47 -12.31 3.46
CA PHE A 67 2.76 -11.63 3.67
C PHE A 67 2.82 -10.76 4.94
N GLN A 68 1.73 -10.65 5.70
CA GLN A 68 1.69 -9.88 6.94
C GLN A 68 0.74 -10.52 7.96
N LYS A 69 1.18 -10.58 9.22
CA LYS A 69 0.39 -11.01 10.39
C LYS A 69 0.53 -9.97 11.49
N THR A 70 -0.57 -9.67 12.16
CA THR A 70 -0.56 -8.78 13.33
C THR A 70 -0.54 -9.62 14.59
N ILE A 71 0.51 -9.45 15.40
CA ILE A 71 0.69 -10.17 16.67
C ILE A 71 -0.05 -9.46 17.79
N ALA A 72 0.05 -8.13 17.84
CA ALA A 72 -0.63 -7.32 18.85
C ALA A 72 -0.81 -5.88 18.37
N ASN A 73 -1.93 -5.27 18.78
CA ASN A 73 -2.12 -3.82 18.79
C ASN A 73 -2.39 -3.43 20.25
N THR A 74 -1.50 -2.64 20.84
CA THR A 74 -1.67 -2.08 22.18
C THR A 74 -1.73 -0.56 22.10
N PHE A 75 -2.47 0.08 23.00
CA PHE A 75 -2.61 1.52 23.00
C PHE A 75 -2.80 2.07 24.41
N ASN A 76 -2.32 3.28 24.62
CA ASN A 76 -2.46 4.04 25.86
C ASN A 76 -2.87 5.48 25.54
N ALA A 77 -3.94 5.95 26.18
CA ALA A 77 -4.44 7.32 26.06
C ALA A 77 -4.29 8.01 27.42
N GLU A 78 -3.29 8.89 27.55
CA GLU A 78 -2.98 9.55 28.82
C GLU A 78 -4.09 10.54 29.20
N GLY A 79 -4.83 10.25 30.27
CA GLY A 79 -5.96 11.10 30.72
C GLY A 79 -7.19 11.05 29.79
N GLY A 80 -7.24 10.08 28.86
CA GLY A 80 -8.36 9.88 27.95
C GLY A 80 -8.87 8.44 27.97
N THR A 81 -9.75 8.12 27.04
CA THR A 81 -10.20 6.75 26.76
C THR A 81 -9.87 6.38 25.33
N ALA A 82 -9.60 5.11 25.06
CA ALA A 82 -9.34 4.63 23.71
C ALA A 82 -9.95 3.26 23.47
N LYS A 83 -10.33 3.00 22.22
CA LYS A 83 -10.85 1.70 21.78
C LYS A 83 -10.44 1.41 20.35
N LEU A 84 -10.26 0.13 20.04
CA LEU A 84 -10.11 -0.35 18.67
C LEU A 84 -11.49 -0.43 18.01
N LEU A 85 -11.64 0.24 16.88
CA LEU A 85 -12.81 0.20 16.02
C LEU A 85 -12.48 -0.58 14.75
N GLU A 86 -13.35 -1.50 14.37
CA GLU A 86 -13.18 -2.30 13.16
C GLU A 86 -14.05 -1.75 12.03
N SER A 87 -13.46 -1.52 10.87
CA SER A 87 -14.21 -1.20 9.67
C SER A 87 -14.89 -2.45 9.12
N LYS A 88 -16.23 -2.42 9.04
CA LYS A 88 -17.05 -3.51 8.52
C LYS A 88 -16.71 -3.89 7.07
N THR A 89 -16.09 -2.99 6.31
CA THR A 89 -15.92 -3.13 4.85
C THR A 89 -14.51 -3.41 4.37
N GLY A 90 -13.49 -3.45 5.24
CA GLY A 90 -12.11 -3.50 4.76
C GLY A 90 -11.05 -4.11 5.67
N ALA A 91 -11.42 -4.83 6.73
CA ALA A 91 -10.46 -5.40 7.70
C ALA A 91 -9.48 -4.37 8.31
N LEU A 92 -9.82 -3.08 8.23
CA LEU A 92 -9.03 -1.97 8.76
C LEU A 92 -9.44 -1.74 10.21
N GLY A 93 -8.46 -1.72 11.10
CA GLY A 93 -8.63 -1.30 12.48
C GLY A 93 -8.23 0.16 12.66
N ILE A 94 -8.96 0.90 13.47
CA ILE A 94 -8.64 2.27 13.88
C ILE A 94 -8.69 2.34 15.40
N ILE A 95 -7.62 2.80 16.04
CA ILE A 95 -7.66 3.21 17.45
C ILE A 95 -8.31 4.59 17.49
N ALA A 96 -9.48 4.67 18.11
CA ALA A 96 -10.18 5.92 18.38
C ALA A 96 -10.00 6.28 19.85
N ALA A 97 -9.41 7.45 20.11
CA ALA A 97 -9.21 7.98 21.44
C ALA A 97 -9.97 9.30 21.63
N GLU A 98 -10.49 9.50 22.83
CA GLU A 98 -11.21 10.69 23.26
C GLU A 98 -10.59 11.22 24.54
N PHE A 99 -10.31 12.53 24.55
CA PHE A 99 -9.71 13.25 25.67
C PHE A 99 -10.65 14.38 26.10
N PRO A 100 -10.99 14.49 27.39
CA PRO A 100 -11.74 15.62 27.92
C PRO A 100 -11.03 16.96 27.66
N ALA A 101 -11.79 18.05 27.78
CA ALA A 101 -11.21 19.39 27.76
C ALA A 101 -10.16 19.55 28.86
N GLU A 102 -9.16 20.42 28.63
CA GLU A 102 -8.09 20.76 29.58
C GLU A 102 -7.08 19.63 29.88
N VAL A 103 -7.30 18.41 29.39
CA VAL A 103 -6.30 17.32 29.42
C VAL A 103 -5.32 17.50 28.26
N ARG A 104 -4.04 17.14 28.48
CA ARG A 104 -3.05 17.03 27.40
C ARG A 104 -3.29 15.73 26.62
N PRO A 105 -3.77 15.79 25.37
CA PRO A 105 -4.15 14.59 24.64
C PRO A 105 -2.92 13.92 24.05
N VAL A 106 -2.49 12.83 24.68
CA VAL A 106 -1.39 11.99 24.22
C VAL A 106 -1.91 10.58 24.00
N LEU A 107 -1.81 10.11 22.75
CA LEU A 107 -2.11 8.74 22.36
C LEU A 107 -0.82 8.05 21.92
N THR A 108 -0.50 6.92 22.53
CA THR A 108 0.57 6.03 22.06
C THR A 108 -0.04 4.71 21.60
N VAL A 109 0.25 4.31 20.37
CA VAL A 109 -0.17 3.04 19.77
C VAL A 109 1.08 2.24 19.44
N THR A 110 1.15 1.00 19.90
CA THR A 110 2.22 0.07 19.56
C THR A 110 1.64 -1.13 18.82
N SER A 111 2.11 -1.36 17.59
CA SER A 111 1.72 -2.49 16.75
C SER A 111 2.90 -3.42 16.58
N ARG A 112 2.73 -4.68 16.98
CA ARG A 112 3.70 -5.75 16.72
C ARG A 112 3.22 -6.57 15.53
N ILE A 113 4.01 -6.58 14.46
CA ILE A 113 3.67 -7.22 13.19
C ILE A 113 4.77 -8.16 12.75
N ALA A 114 4.41 -9.24 12.09
CA ALA A 114 5.33 -10.09 11.34
C ALA A 114 5.09 -9.87 9.84
N THR A 115 6.14 -9.63 9.07
CA THR A 115 6.07 -9.49 7.62
C THR A 115 7.00 -10.48 6.94
N LYS A 116 6.65 -10.89 5.72
CA LYS A 116 7.55 -11.62 4.84
C LYS A 116 7.57 -11.02 3.44
N ASN A 117 8.71 -11.11 2.79
CA ASN A 117 8.88 -10.61 1.43
C ASN A 117 8.09 -11.46 0.44
N CYS A 118 7.41 -10.82 -0.52
CA CYS A 118 6.77 -11.49 -1.65
C CYS A 118 7.50 -11.08 -2.94
N ALA A 119 7.80 -12.05 -3.80
CA ALA A 119 8.35 -11.83 -5.12
C ALA A 119 7.49 -12.56 -6.15
N VAL A 120 7.15 -11.86 -7.24
CA VAL A 120 6.28 -12.38 -8.31
C VAL A 120 7.01 -12.23 -9.64
N ASP A 121 7.10 -13.30 -10.41
CA ASP A 121 7.58 -13.23 -11.80
C ASP A 121 6.46 -12.71 -12.70
N LEU A 122 6.55 -11.44 -13.08
CA LEU A 122 5.60 -10.78 -13.97
C LEU A 122 5.69 -11.24 -15.43
N THR A 123 6.65 -12.11 -15.78
CA THR A 123 6.79 -12.66 -17.14
C THR A 123 6.23 -14.06 -17.31
N ALA A 124 5.94 -14.73 -16.20
CA ALA A 124 5.12 -15.93 -16.22
C ALA A 124 3.64 -15.57 -16.34
N ARG A 125 2.86 -16.43 -16.98
CA ARG A 125 1.39 -16.29 -16.98
C ARG A 125 0.89 -16.47 -15.54
N GLY A 126 0.18 -15.47 -15.02
CA GLY A 126 -0.40 -15.54 -13.69
C GLY A 126 -1.37 -16.72 -13.54
N THR A 127 -1.20 -17.49 -12.47
CA THR A 127 -2.05 -18.64 -12.11
C THR A 127 -3.01 -18.32 -10.95
N ALA A 128 -3.02 -17.07 -10.49
CA ALA A 128 -3.92 -16.65 -9.42
C ALA A 128 -5.39 -16.82 -9.86
N PRO A 129 -6.29 -17.24 -8.95
CA PRO A 129 -7.73 -17.21 -9.20
C PRO A 129 -8.17 -15.81 -9.62
N LYS A 130 -9.18 -15.73 -10.48
CA LYS A 130 -9.83 -14.45 -10.75
C LYS A 130 -10.58 -14.02 -9.50
N GLU A 131 -10.35 -12.79 -9.05
CA GLU A 131 -11.11 -12.23 -7.94
C GLU A 131 -12.59 -12.10 -8.28
N GLY A 132 -13.41 -12.10 -7.23
CA GLY A 132 -14.86 -11.96 -7.36
C GLY A 132 -15.23 -10.61 -8.00
N ARG A 133 -16.24 -10.62 -8.88
CA ARG A 133 -16.71 -9.40 -9.56
C ARG A 133 -17.08 -8.29 -8.57
N ALA A 134 -17.77 -8.62 -7.48
CA ALA A 134 -18.16 -7.67 -6.44
C ALA A 134 -16.97 -7.03 -5.72
N GLU A 135 -15.87 -7.79 -5.55
CA GLU A 135 -14.64 -7.27 -4.94
C GLU A 135 -13.92 -6.31 -5.88
N LEU A 136 -13.82 -6.67 -7.17
CA LEU A 136 -13.28 -5.77 -8.19
C LEU A 136 -14.10 -4.48 -8.32
N GLU A 137 -15.44 -4.58 -8.37
CA GLU A 137 -16.32 -3.41 -8.40
C GLU A 137 -16.14 -2.51 -7.16
N HIS A 138 -15.88 -3.10 -5.98
CA HIS A 138 -15.61 -2.32 -4.77
C HIS A 138 -14.30 -1.53 -4.86
N PHE A 139 -13.20 -2.16 -5.30
CA PHE A 139 -11.89 -1.52 -5.32
C PHE A 139 -11.62 -0.65 -6.55
N LEU A 140 -12.39 -0.80 -7.63
CA LEU A 140 -12.30 0.04 -8.83
C LEU A 140 -13.18 1.30 -8.77
N ARG A 141 -13.97 1.48 -7.71
CA ARG A 141 -14.84 2.65 -7.57
C ARG A 141 -14.04 3.95 -7.40
N PRO A 142 -14.48 5.07 -7.97
CA PRO A 142 -13.87 6.37 -7.72
C PRO A 142 -13.96 6.74 -6.24
N THR A 143 -12.96 7.48 -5.76
CA THR A 143 -13.01 8.13 -4.45
C THR A 143 -12.91 9.64 -4.60
N LYS A 144 -13.24 10.39 -3.55
CA LYS A 144 -13.13 11.86 -3.55
C LYS A 144 -11.71 12.34 -3.92
N LEU A 145 -10.68 11.59 -3.52
CA LEU A 145 -9.27 11.94 -3.75
C LEU A 145 -8.65 11.22 -4.95
N LEU A 146 -9.37 10.26 -5.55
CA LEU A 146 -8.96 9.55 -6.76
C LEU A 146 -10.20 9.33 -7.65
N PRO A 147 -10.65 10.37 -8.37
CA PRO A 147 -11.75 10.24 -9.31
C PRO A 147 -11.33 9.40 -10.52
N THR A 148 -12.27 8.63 -11.06
CA THR A 148 -12.11 7.87 -12.30
C THR A 148 -12.91 8.55 -13.40
N ASP A 149 -12.58 9.81 -13.70
CA ASP A 149 -13.18 10.60 -14.78
C ASP A 149 -12.27 10.64 -16.03
N GLY A 150 -12.69 11.42 -17.05
CA GLY A 150 -11.92 11.60 -18.28
C GLY A 150 -11.56 10.29 -18.98
N ILE A 151 -10.28 10.14 -19.35
CA ILE A 151 -9.79 8.96 -20.07
C ILE A 151 -9.90 7.67 -19.24
N VAL A 152 -9.76 7.75 -17.91
CA VAL A 152 -9.87 6.58 -17.02
C VAL A 152 -11.29 6.02 -17.08
N LYS A 153 -12.31 6.90 -17.07
CA LYS A 153 -13.69 6.48 -17.28
C LYS A 153 -13.91 5.82 -18.63
N ALA A 154 -13.28 6.36 -19.69
CA ALA A 154 -13.46 5.88 -21.06
C ALA A 154 -12.82 4.52 -21.32
N THR A 155 -11.76 4.16 -20.58
CA THR A 155 -10.98 2.93 -20.82
C THR A 155 -11.14 1.84 -19.76
N ALA A 156 -11.66 2.15 -18.57
CA ALA A 156 -11.76 1.21 -17.44
C ALA A 156 -13.13 0.53 -17.29
N SER A 157 -14.13 0.90 -18.10
CA SER A 157 -15.51 0.39 -18.09
C SER A 157 -15.76 -0.72 -19.10
#